data_AF-U5BRM8-F1
#
_entry.id   AF-U5BRM8-F1
#
_cell.length_a   1.000
_cell.length_b   1.000
_cell.length_c   1.000
_cell.angle_alpha   90.00
_cell.angle_beta   90.00
_cell.angle_gamma   90.00
#
_symmetry.space_group_name_H-M   'P 1'
#
loop_
_entity.id
_entity.type
_entity.pdbx_description
1 polymer ?
#
loop_
_entity_poly.entity_id
_entity_poly.type
_entity_poly.pdbx_seq_one_letter_code
_entity_poly.pdbx_strand_id
1 'polypeptide(L)'
;MNSAFFVTLLRNNDHSENHIISPEFRDIDDAATFLDEVITRMEGIRNGLINQDDAGLVYRDLDYTFQVVEDNAYKGIVLVRFEDIDFESSYEHIRDFLLSEQPTLA
;
A
#
# COMPACT_ATOMS: atom_id res chain seq x y z
N MET A 1 19.86 -14.27 6.25
CA MET A 1 18.42 -14.02 6.37
C MET A 1 18.06 -13.19 5.15
N ASN A 2 17.23 -13.71 4.24
CA ASN A 2 16.69 -12.87 3.18
C ASN A 2 15.52 -12.12 3.81
N SER A 3 15.70 -10.84 4.08
CA SER A 3 14.58 -9.98 4.46
C SER A 3 13.70 -9.79 3.22
N ALA A 4 12.40 -9.94 3.40
CA ALA A 4 11.39 -9.65 2.41
C ALA A 4 10.70 -8.34 2.80
N PHE A 5 10.35 -7.53 1.80
CA PHE A 5 9.67 -6.25 1.95
C PHE A 5 8.33 -6.27 1.23
N PHE A 6 7.41 -5.48 1.74
CA PHE A 6 6.04 -5.41 1.28
C PHE A 6 5.55 -3.97 1.32
N VAL A 7 4.80 -3.57 0.30
CA VAL A 7 4.04 -2.32 0.28
C VAL A 7 2.64 -2.61 0.79
N THR A 8 2.22 -1.82 1.77
CA THR A 8 0.97 -2.07 2.48
C THR A 8 0.06 -0.86 2.50
N LEU A 9 -1.24 -1.13 2.47
CA LEU A 9 -2.29 -0.14 2.65
C LEU A 9 -3.02 -0.39 3.97
N LEU A 10 -3.09 0.66 4.78
CA LEU A 10 -3.70 0.70 6.11
C LEU A 10 -4.78 1.78 6.13
N ARG A 11 -5.93 1.51 6.75
CA ARG A 11 -6.93 2.55 7.04
C ARG A 11 -6.57 3.22 8.38
N ASN A 12 -6.53 4.55 8.43
CA ASN A 12 -6.10 5.28 9.63
C ASN A 12 -7.12 5.21 10.77
N ASN A 13 -8.41 5.14 10.45
CA ASN A 13 -9.52 5.25 11.41
C ASN A 13 -10.20 3.92 11.75
N ASP A 14 -9.75 2.83 11.15
CA ASP A 14 -10.36 1.52 11.33
C ASP A 14 -9.31 0.54 11.81
N HIS A 15 -9.59 -0.16 12.91
CA HIS A 15 -8.76 -1.26 13.39
C HIS A 15 -8.96 -2.53 12.55
N SER A 16 -9.49 -2.40 11.33
CA SER A 16 -9.71 -3.54 10.47
C SER A 16 -8.38 -4.16 10.06
N GLU A 17 -8.28 -5.47 10.31
CA GLU A 17 -7.12 -6.33 10.06
C GLU A 17 -6.84 -6.54 8.54
N ASN A 18 -7.48 -5.75 7.68
CA ASN A 18 -7.40 -5.90 6.23
C ASN A 18 -6.21 -5.09 5.71
N HIS A 19 -5.03 -5.69 5.82
CA HIS A 19 -3.82 -5.20 5.18
C HIS A 19 -3.77 -5.71 3.75
N ILE A 20 -3.90 -4.81 2.79
CA ILE A 20 -3.58 -5.10 1.39
C ILE A 20 -2.07 -5.04 1.27
N ILE A 21 -1.48 -6.10 0.72
CA ILE A 21 -0.04 -6.26 0.63
C ILE A 21 0.33 -6.57 -0.81
N SER A 22 1.23 -5.77 -1.36
CA SER A 22 1.91 -6.04 -2.62
C SER A 22 2.56 -7.43 -2.65
N PRO A 23 3.00 -7.91 -3.83
CA PRO A 23 3.95 -9.02 -3.89
C PRO A 23 5.20 -8.79 -3.03
N GLU A 24 5.93 -9.88 -2.78
CA GLU A 24 7.20 -9.86 -2.04
C GLU A 24 8.30 -9.18 -2.85
N PHE A 25 8.96 -8.20 -2.23
CA PHE A 25 10.18 -7.59 -2.74
C PHE A 25 11.39 -8.08 -1.94
N ARG A 26 12.50 -8.35 -2.62
CA ARG A 26 13.77 -8.73 -1.97
C ARG A 26 14.63 -7.52 -1.61
N ASP A 27 14.35 -6.38 -2.23
CA ASP A 27 15.02 -5.11 -2.00
C ASP A 27 14.00 -4.07 -1.50
N ILE A 28 14.42 -3.27 -0.53
CA ILE A 28 13.61 -2.17 -0.01
C ILE A 28 13.48 -1.06 -1.06
N ASP A 29 14.50 -0.86 -1.89
CA ASP A 29 14.51 0.16 -2.93
C ASP A 29 13.50 -0.18 -4.04
N ASP A 30 13.35 -1.46 -4.38
CA ASP A 30 12.34 -1.94 -5.33
C ASP A 30 10.92 -1.74 -4.77
N ALA A 31 10.71 -2.05 -3.48
CA ALA A 31 9.44 -1.83 -2.80
C ALA A 31 9.10 -0.34 -2.68
N ALA A 32 10.08 0.51 -2.40
CA ALA A 32 9.93 1.97 -2.36
C ALA A 32 9.56 2.51 -3.74
N THR A 33 10.26 2.06 -4.80
CA THR A 33 9.95 2.44 -6.19
C THR A 33 8.52 2.05 -6.57
N PHE A 34 8.08 0.85 -6.18
CA PHE A 34 6.71 0.41 -6.39
C PHE A 34 5.71 1.31 -5.65
N LEU A 35 5.98 1.63 -4.39
CA LEU A 35 5.13 2.51 -3.58
C LEU A 35 5.02 3.90 -4.21
N ASP A 36 6.12 4.50 -4.62
CA ASP A 36 6.15 5.81 -5.28
C ASP A 36 5.31 5.82 -6.56
N GLU A 37 5.38 4.75 -7.35
CA GLU A 37 4.59 4.64 -8.59
C GLU A 37 3.08 4.51 -8.29
N VAL A 38 2.70 3.69 -7.29
CA VAL A 38 1.31 3.58 -6.82
C VAL A 38 0.79 4.94 -6.38
N ILE A 39 1.57 5.65 -5.56
CA ILE A 39 1.21 6.97 -5.03
C ILE A 39 1.07 7.99 -6.15
N THR A 40 2.03 8.07 -7.06
CA THR A 40 2.01 9.00 -8.20
C THR A 40 0.75 8.81 -9.06
N ARG A 41 0.36 7.56 -9.31
CA ARG A 41 -0.87 7.26 -10.07
C ARG A 41 -2.14 7.57 -9.27
N MET A 42 -2.10 7.39 -7.95
CA MET A 42 -3.22 7.69 -7.05
C MET A 42 -3.44 9.19 -6.78
N GLU A 43 -2.41 10.03 -6.82
CA GLU A 43 -2.57 11.50 -6.67
C GLU A 43 -3.56 12.07 -7.70
N GLY A 44 -3.65 11.46 -8.89
CA GLY A 44 -4.67 11.79 -9.89
C GLY A 44 -6.11 11.43 -9.51
N ILE A 45 -6.30 10.54 -8.52
CA ILE A 45 -7.59 10.07 -8.03
C ILE A 45 -7.97 10.77 -6.70
N ARG A 46 -6.98 11.07 -5.85
CA ARG A 46 -7.19 11.65 -4.52
C ARG A 46 -6.38 12.93 -4.37
N ASN A 47 -7.08 14.07 -4.32
CA ASN A 47 -6.52 15.41 -4.07
C ASN A 47 -6.04 15.58 -2.60
N GLY A 48 -5.27 14.63 -2.06
CA GLY A 48 -4.81 14.63 -0.68
C GLY A 48 -3.34 14.99 -0.56
N LEU A 49 -2.99 15.78 0.47
CA LEU A 49 -1.60 16.03 0.86
C LEU A 49 -1.00 14.73 1.40
N ILE A 50 -0.29 14.01 0.54
CA ILE A 50 0.39 12.79 0.94
C ILE A 50 1.67 13.19 1.67
N ASN A 51 1.71 12.98 2.99
CA ASN A 51 2.92 13.25 3.77
C ASN A 51 3.90 12.09 3.58
N GLN A 52 5.02 12.39 2.93
CA GLN A 52 6.15 11.47 2.72
C GLN A 52 7.11 11.55 3.92
N ASP A 53 7.66 10.42 4.37
CA ASP A 53 8.82 10.44 5.27
C ASP A 53 10.11 10.79 4.52
N ASP A 54 11.19 11.14 5.22
CA ASP A 54 12.46 11.53 4.57
C ASP A 54 13.08 10.42 3.68
N ALA A 55 12.54 9.19 3.76
CA ALA A 55 13.03 8.01 3.04
C ALA A 55 12.11 7.53 1.89
N GLY A 56 10.92 8.11 1.68
CA GLY A 56 9.95 7.64 0.68
C GLY A 56 9.33 6.27 1.00
N LEU A 57 9.36 5.85 2.27
CA LEU A 57 8.86 4.53 2.68
C LEU A 57 7.46 4.60 3.28
N VAL A 58 6.97 5.80 3.61
CA VAL A 58 5.66 6.01 4.21
C VAL A 58 4.98 7.21 3.58
N TYR A 59 3.73 7.00 3.16
CA TYR A 59 2.86 7.99 2.54
C TYR A 59 1.52 7.99 3.29
N ARG A 60 1.09 9.14 3.82
CA ARG A 60 -0.15 9.24 4.60
C ARG A 60 -1.10 10.31 4.09
N ASP A 61 -2.36 9.95 3.93
CA ASP A 61 -3.48 10.89 3.75
C ASP A 61 -4.40 10.88 4.99
N LEU A 62 -5.58 11.51 4.90
CA LEU A 62 -6.55 11.57 6.01
C LEU A 62 -7.13 10.19 6.37
N ASP A 63 -7.33 9.33 5.40
CA ASP A 63 -8.08 8.09 5.52
C ASP A 63 -7.18 6.86 5.55
N TYR A 64 -6.00 6.91 4.95
CA TYR A 64 -5.10 5.79 4.73
C TYR A 64 -3.62 6.13 4.95
N THR A 65 -2.85 5.08 5.25
CA THR A 65 -1.40 5.05 5.27
C THR A 65 -0.91 3.98 4.31
N PHE A 66 -0.03 4.36 3.40
CA PHE A 66 0.72 3.47 2.54
C PHE A 66 2.15 3.39 3.05
N GLN A 67 2.71 2.19 3.18
CA GLN A 67 4.08 2.06 3.68
C GLN A 67 4.78 0.79 3.23
N VAL A 68 6.09 0.88 3.07
CA VAL A 68 7.01 -0.26 2.94
C VAL A 68 7.31 -0.80 4.33
N VAL A 69 7.25 -2.12 4.48
CA VAL A 69 7.57 -2.82 5.72
C VAL A 69 8.25 -4.15 5.46
N GLU A 70 9.03 -4.61 6.42
CA GLU A 70 9.63 -5.94 6.41
C GLU A 70 8.60 -7.03 6.76
N ASP A 71 8.79 -8.25 6.25
CA ASP A 71 7.99 -9.46 6.54
C ASP A 71 7.72 -9.67 8.04
N ASN A 72 8.71 -9.30 8.87
CA ASN A 72 8.66 -9.43 10.31
C ASN A 72 7.60 -8.52 10.97
N ALA A 73 7.20 -7.43 10.30
CA ALA A 73 6.24 -6.46 10.80
C ALA A 73 4.82 -7.03 10.93
N TYR A 74 4.50 -8.10 10.19
CA TYR A 74 3.16 -8.69 10.14
C TYR A 74 3.04 -10.08 10.74
N LYS A 75 4.01 -10.49 11.55
CA LYS A 75 3.96 -11.79 12.22
C LYS A 75 2.71 -11.90 13.11
N GLY A 76 1.74 -12.70 12.67
CA GLY A 76 0.47 -12.93 13.39
C GLY A 76 -0.72 -12.13 12.88
N ILE A 77 -0.56 -11.35 11.81
CA ILE A 77 -1.63 -10.59 11.15
C ILE A 77 -2.06 -11.38 9.90
N VAL A 78 -3.37 -11.45 9.63
CA VAL A 78 -3.89 -12.06 8.39
C VAL A 78 -3.60 -11.11 7.24
N LEU A 79 -2.78 -11.56 6.29
CA LEU A 79 -2.37 -10.77 5.14
C LEU A 79 -3.13 -11.24 3.91
N VAL A 80 -3.83 -10.32 3.24
CA VAL A 80 -4.36 -10.59 1.90
C VAL A 80 -3.23 -10.29 0.92
N ARG A 81 -2.51 -11.35 0.55
CA ARG A 81 -1.41 -11.28 -0.43
C ARG A 81 -1.99 -11.41 -1.83
N PHE A 82 -1.59 -10.52 -2.72
CA PHE A 82 -1.78 -10.72 -4.16
C PHE A 82 -0.62 -11.57 -4.67
N GLU A 83 -0.92 -12.75 -5.23
CA GLU A 83 0.09 -13.62 -5.85
C GLU A 83 0.46 -13.17 -7.28
N ASP A 84 -0.26 -12.18 -7.82
CA ASP A 84 -0.03 -11.65 -9.16
C ASP A 84 1.28 -10.86 -9.24
N ILE A 85 2.09 -11.21 -10.23
CA ILE A 85 3.51 -10.85 -10.30
C ILE A 85 3.71 -9.50 -11.01
N ASP A 86 2.69 -8.97 -11.70
CA ASP A 86 2.78 -7.74 -12.45
C ASP A 86 2.18 -6.53 -11.72
N PHE A 87 2.84 -5.38 -11.92
CA PHE A 87 2.50 -4.11 -11.28
C PHE A 87 1.03 -3.71 -11.54
N GLU A 88 0.57 -3.84 -12.78
CA GLU A 88 -0.76 -3.37 -13.17
C GLU A 88 -1.87 -4.11 -12.42
N SER A 89 -1.82 -5.44 -12.33
CA SER A 89 -2.82 -6.22 -11.58
C SER A 89 -2.84 -5.83 -10.10
N SER A 90 -1.68 -5.58 -9.50
CA SER A 90 -1.58 -5.13 -8.10
C SER A 90 -2.15 -3.72 -7.92
N TYR A 91 -1.84 -2.81 -8.84
CA TYR A 91 -2.37 -1.45 -8.84
C TYR A 91 -3.88 -1.42 -9.03
N GLU A 92 -4.43 -2.22 -9.96
CA GLU A 92 -5.87 -2.29 -10.20
C GLU A 92 -6.64 -2.77 -8.97
N HIS A 93 -6.13 -3.79 -8.25
CA HIS A 93 -6.74 -4.22 -7.00
C HIS A 93 -6.73 -3.13 -5.92
N ILE A 94 -5.61 -2.41 -5.76
CA ILE A 94 -5.52 -1.28 -4.82
C ILE A 94 -6.52 -0.18 -5.22
N ARG A 95 -6.57 0.16 -6.51
CA ARG A 95 -7.49 1.16 -7.05
C ARG A 95 -8.94 0.76 -6.81
N ASP A 96 -9.33 -0.46 -7.16
CA ASP A 96 -10.70 -0.95 -7.07
C ASP A 96 -11.14 -1.06 -5.61
N PHE A 97 -10.25 -1.48 -4.71
CA PHE A 97 -10.49 -1.43 -3.26
C PHE A 97 -10.78 0.00 -2.79
N LEU A 98 -9.90 0.95 -3.13
CA LEU A 98 -10.07 2.36 -2.76
C LEU A 98 -11.35 2.97 -3.34
N LEU A 99 -11.71 2.63 -4.59
CA LEU A 99 -12.94 3.08 -5.23
C LEU A 99 -14.20 2.47 -4.59
N SER A 100 -14.13 1.21 -4.17
CA SER A 100 -15.25 0.55 -3.47
C SER A 100 -15.54 1.14 -2.10
N GLU A 101 -14.53 1.75 -1.46
CA GLU A 101 -14.62 2.40 -0.16
C GLU A 101 -15.04 3.88 -0.26
N GLN A 102 -15.01 4.48 -1.46
CA GLN A 102 -15.56 5.82 -1.63
C GLN A 102 -17.08 5.76 -1.49
N PRO A 103 -17.70 6.59 -0.62
CA PRO A 103 -19.15 6.64 -0.57
C PRO A 103 -19.65 7.02 -1.96
N THR A 104 -20.48 6.16 -2.55
CA THR A 104 -21.24 6.51 -3.74
C THR A 104 -21.99 7.80 -3.42
N LEU A 105 -21.58 8.90 -4.05
CA LEU A 105 -22.33 10.15 -4.06
C LEU A 105 -23.67 9.84 -4.74
N ALA A 106 -24.65 9.43 -3.94
CA ALA A 106 -26.05 9.35 -4.30
C ALA A 106 -26.68 10.75 -4.25
#